data_AF-A0A9P7FTT3-F1
#
_entry.id   AF-A0A9P7FTT3-F1
#
_cell.length_a   1.000
_cell.length_b   1.000
_cell.length_c   1.000
_cell.angle_alpha   90.00
_cell.angle_beta   90.00
_cell.angle_gamma   90.00
#
_symmetry.space_group_name_H-M   'P 1'
#
loop_
_entity.id
_entity.type
_entity.pdbx_description
1 polymer ?
#
loop_
_entity_poly.entity_id
_entity_poly.type
_entity_poly.pdbx_seq_one_letter_code
_entity_poly.pdbx_strand_id
1 'polypeptide(L)'
;MDLTLGGPASATNSHYFNQTSNNDTTPASEVPLLRGGALLRGLRRISDNKVISGPSLLVDEILRLSHAVSISELVAQKWANNTSAFQARPLSLFLRPRSALASPPPTVYASPRIGLDLSHPGTTTSPDHPRVVFLPRLYRYFTHPELLTANGRTQTFLGVLRTCRSTTCKGQDLGDVRLRKEVMRITGLNEATVSRYIENYKGGVDSGRLKAFVGVQGKGASSSPPTYLRMMGALERLRLEAQ
;
A
#
# COMPACT_ATOMS: atom_id res chain seq x y z
N MET A 1 7.24 -6.82 -9.17
CA MET A 1 6.69 -8.19 -9.18
C MET A 1 5.34 -8.18 -8.49
N ASP A 2 4.31 -8.67 -9.17
CA ASP A 2 2.96 -8.77 -8.67
C ASP A 2 2.34 -10.13 -9.04
N LEU A 3 1.32 -10.52 -8.29
CA LEU A 3 0.43 -11.61 -8.64
C LEU A 3 -0.82 -10.99 -9.26
N THR A 4 -1.15 -11.35 -10.48
CA THR A 4 -2.38 -10.94 -11.15
C THR A 4 -3.39 -12.10 -11.11
N LEU A 5 -4.63 -11.79 -10.76
CA LEU A 5 -5.76 -12.72 -10.69
C LEU A 5 -6.79 -12.30 -11.75
N GLY A 6 -7.17 -13.24 -12.61
CA GLY A 6 -8.08 -13.00 -13.73
C GLY A 6 -7.35 -12.85 -15.08
N GLY A 7 -8.12 -12.70 -16.15
CA GLY A 7 -7.62 -12.46 -17.51
C GLY A 7 -7.20 -11.01 -17.75
N PRO A 8 -6.46 -10.73 -18.84
CA PRO A 8 -6.08 -9.37 -19.20
C PRO A 8 -7.33 -8.48 -19.29
N ALA A 9 -7.19 -7.22 -18.85
CA ALA A 9 -8.27 -6.29 -19.01
C ALA A 9 -8.52 -6.04 -20.50
N SER A 10 -9.73 -6.34 -21.00
CA SER A 10 -10.25 -5.65 -22.19
C SER A 10 -10.04 -4.16 -21.94
N ALA A 11 -9.50 -3.42 -22.91
CA ALA A 11 -9.13 -2.02 -22.77
C ALA A 11 -10.36 -1.13 -22.47
N THR A 12 -10.86 -1.18 -21.23
CA THR A 12 -11.96 -0.36 -20.75
C THR A 12 -11.35 0.91 -20.21
N ASN A 13 -11.39 1.95 -21.04
CA ASN A 13 -11.09 3.32 -20.64
C ASN A 13 -11.97 3.68 -19.44
N SER A 14 -11.34 4.02 -18.30
CA SER A 14 -12.08 4.41 -17.10
C SER A 14 -12.91 5.67 -17.41
N HIS A 15 -14.22 5.61 -17.16
CA HIS A 15 -15.20 6.68 -17.33
C HIS A 15 -14.86 7.97 -16.54
N TYR A 16 -13.95 7.89 -15.57
CA TYR A 16 -13.47 9.04 -14.80
C TYR A 16 -12.31 9.83 -15.46
N PHE A 17 -11.79 9.35 -16.59
CA PHE A 17 -10.77 10.07 -17.35
C PHE A 17 -11.38 10.47 -18.69
N ASN A 18 -11.44 11.79 -18.94
CA ASN A 18 -12.10 12.39 -20.11
C ASN A 18 -11.76 11.63 -21.41
N GLN A 19 -12.79 11.13 -22.07
CA GLN A 19 -12.72 10.63 -23.43
C GLN A 19 -13.09 11.74 -24.41
N THR A 20 -12.28 11.91 -25.46
CA THR A 20 -12.81 12.26 -26.77
C THR A 20 -13.63 11.07 -27.27
N SER A 21 -14.89 11.35 -27.55
CA SER A 21 -16.00 10.44 -27.89
C SER A 21 -15.61 9.37 -28.92
N ASN A 22 -15.84 8.11 -28.60
CA ASN A 22 -16.20 7.11 -29.60
C ASN A 22 -17.29 6.20 -29.01
N ASN A 23 -18.49 6.33 -29.57
CA ASN A 23 -19.63 5.47 -29.31
C ASN A 23 -19.30 4.07 -29.81
N ASP A 24 -19.30 3.07 -28.93
CA ASP A 24 -19.61 1.70 -29.34
C ASP A 24 -20.53 1.04 -28.32
N THR A 25 -21.74 0.79 -28.79
CA THR A 25 -22.85 0.13 -28.10
C THR A 25 -22.79 -1.36 -28.38
N THR A 26 -22.38 -2.15 -27.39
CA THR A 26 -22.65 -3.60 -27.37
C THR A 26 -23.09 -4.02 -25.96
N PRO A 27 -24.25 -4.70 -25.81
CA PRO A 27 -24.73 -5.13 -24.50
C PRO A 27 -24.10 -6.48 -24.17
N ALA A 28 -23.03 -6.49 -23.37
CA ALA A 28 -22.44 -7.71 -22.85
C ALA A 28 -23.04 -8.03 -21.47
N SER A 29 -23.96 -8.99 -21.45
CA SER A 29 -24.36 -9.71 -20.25
C SER A 29 -23.19 -10.63 -19.82
N GLU A 30 -22.13 -10.05 -19.26
CA GLU A 30 -20.98 -10.78 -18.74
C GLU A 30 -20.98 -10.77 -17.22
N VAL A 31 -20.91 -11.94 -16.60
CA VAL A 31 -20.54 -12.07 -15.19
C VAL A 31 -19.23 -11.29 -15.02
N PRO A 32 -19.15 -10.31 -14.10
CA PRO A 32 -17.97 -9.47 -13.97
C PRO A 32 -16.73 -10.35 -13.78
N LEU A 33 -15.82 -10.32 -14.75
CA LEU A 33 -14.57 -11.07 -14.66
C LEU A 33 -13.85 -10.58 -13.40
N LEU A 34 -13.67 -11.44 -12.41
CA LEU A 34 -12.96 -11.09 -11.20
C LEU A 34 -11.51 -10.74 -11.57
N ARG A 35 -11.16 -9.47 -11.37
CA ARG A 35 -9.84 -8.92 -11.67
C ARG A 35 -9.23 -8.36 -10.41
N GLY A 36 -7.97 -8.65 -10.19
CA GLY A 36 -7.24 -8.11 -9.05
C GLY A 36 -5.77 -8.46 -9.11
N GLY A 37 -5.05 -7.99 -8.10
CA GLY A 37 -3.67 -8.38 -7.95
C GLY A 37 -3.07 -7.96 -6.63
N ALA A 38 -1.95 -8.59 -6.30
CA ALA A 38 -1.17 -8.31 -5.12
C ALA A 38 0.26 -7.96 -5.52
N LEU A 39 0.64 -6.70 -5.33
CA LEU A 39 2.01 -6.26 -5.49
C LEU A 39 2.85 -6.75 -4.31
N LEU A 40 3.87 -7.57 -4.57
CA LEU A 40 4.85 -7.95 -3.56
C LEU A 40 5.81 -6.77 -3.34
N ARG A 41 5.93 -6.31 -2.09
CA ARG A 41 6.69 -5.10 -1.75
C ARG A 41 7.94 -5.35 -0.93
N GLY A 42 8.05 -6.50 -0.28
CA GLY A 42 9.26 -6.91 0.40
C GLY A 42 9.19 -8.39 0.77
N LEU A 43 10.34 -8.95 1.14
CA LEU A 43 10.47 -10.30 1.65
C LEU A 43 11.55 -10.33 2.74
N ARG A 44 11.51 -11.37 3.57
CA ARG A 44 12.62 -11.72 4.46
C ARG A 44 13.26 -12.99 3.94
N ARG A 45 14.55 -12.94 3.63
CA ARG A 45 15.31 -14.10 3.21
C ARG A 45 15.53 -15.02 4.43
N ILE A 46 15.26 -16.31 4.26
CA ILE A 46 15.32 -17.27 5.38
C ILE A 46 16.78 -17.54 5.80
N SER A 47 17.69 -17.60 4.84
CA SER A 47 19.09 -18.01 5.08
C SER A 47 19.87 -17.07 5.99
N ASP A 48 19.59 -15.77 5.95
CA ASP A 48 20.34 -14.72 6.68
C ASP A 48 19.44 -13.71 7.40
N ASN A 49 18.13 -13.95 7.42
CA ASN A 49 17.11 -13.03 7.96
C ASN A 49 17.12 -11.62 7.34
N LYS A 50 17.79 -11.42 6.20
CA LYS A 50 17.85 -10.10 5.54
C LYS A 50 16.47 -9.71 5.03
N VAL A 51 16.06 -8.48 5.35
CA VAL A 51 14.82 -7.90 4.84
C VAL A 51 15.12 -7.12 3.57
N ILE A 52 14.48 -7.51 2.47
CA ILE A 52 14.52 -6.80 1.18
C ILE A 52 13.22 -5.99 1.07
N SER A 53 13.34 -4.66 1.12
CA SER A 53 12.20 -3.74 1.18
C SER A 53 12.10 -2.87 -0.07
N GLY A 54 11.35 -3.31 -1.06
CA GLY A 54 11.04 -2.54 -2.27
C GLY A 54 10.63 -3.43 -3.43
N PRO A 55 9.59 -3.09 -4.22
CA PRO A 55 9.19 -3.90 -5.37
C PRO A 55 10.29 -4.13 -6.40
N SER A 56 11.12 -3.13 -6.68
CA SER A 56 12.26 -3.27 -7.61
C SER A 56 13.40 -4.08 -7.00
N LEU A 57 13.73 -3.85 -5.72
CA LEU A 57 14.76 -4.64 -5.01
C LEU A 57 14.40 -6.13 -4.91
N LEU A 58 13.11 -6.44 -4.86
CA LEU A 58 12.65 -7.83 -4.97
C LEU A 58 12.95 -8.44 -6.34
N VAL A 59 12.77 -7.67 -7.41
CA VAL A 59 13.11 -8.12 -8.77
C VAL A 59 14.61 -8.35 -8.88
N ASP A 60 15.43 -7.41 -8.37
CA ASP A 60 16.89 -7.55 -8.35
C ASP A 60 17.32 -8.82 -7.60
N GLU A 61 16.67 -9.12 -6.47
CA GLU A 61 16.95 -10.31 -5.69
C GLU A 61 16.58 -11.61 -6.44
N ILE A 62 15.47 -11.61 -7.18
CA ILE A 62 15.06 -12.76 -8.01
C ILE A 62 16.04 -12.97 -9.17
N LEU A 63 16.44 -11.90 -9.85
CA LEU A 63 17.42 -11.95 -10.94
C LEU A 63 18.76 -12.51 -10.43
N ARG A 64 19.23 -12.01 -9.28
CA ARG A 64 20.44 -12.49 -8.61
C ARG A 64 20.36 -13.99 -8.27
N LEU A 65 19.25 -14.45 -7.70
CA LEU A 65 19.06 -15.86 -7.33
C LEU A 65 18.89 -16.78 -8.55
N SER A 66 18.37 -16.26 -9.64
CA SER A 66 18.12 -17.02 -10.87
C SER A 66 19.30 -17.00 -11.85
N HIS A 67 20.36 -16.24 -11.52
CA HIS A 67 21.48 -15.96 -12.42
C HIS A 67 21.03 -15.45 -13.79
N ALA A 68 20.00 -14.60 -13.81
CA ALA A 68 19.51 -13.95 -15.02
C ALA A 68 19.94 -12.47 -15.01
N VAL A 69 20.41 -11.94 -16.14
CA VAL A 69 20.85 -10.54 -16.25
C VAL A 69 19.68 -9.59 -16.53
N SER A 70 18.51 -10.13 -16.90
CA SER A 70 17.32 -9.34 -17.23
C SER A 70 16.02 -10.11 -16.98
N ILE A 71 14.91 -9.37 -16.87
CA ILE A 71 13.56 -9.97 -16.75
C ILE A 71 13.20 -10.77 -18.00
N SER A 72 13.58 -10.30 -19.19
CA SER A 72 13.32 -11.02 -20.43
C SER A 72 14.04 -12.37 -20.47
N GLU A 73 15.31 -12.42 -20.06
CA GLU A 73 16.06 -13.68 -19.93
C GLU A 73 15.43 -14.59 -18.88
N LEU A 74 15.08 -14.06 -17.70
CA LEU A 74 14.42 -14.82 -16.64
C LEU A 74 13.15 -15.51 -17.15
N VAL A 75 12.27 -14.76 -17.80
CA VAL A 75 10.97 -15.28 -18.28
C VAL A 75 11.17 -16.24 -19.44
N ALA A 76 11.92 -15.85 -20.48
CA ALA A 76 12.04 -16.63 -21.70
C ALA A 76 12.91 -17.89 -21.51
N GLN A 77 14.05 -17.76 -20.82
CA GLN A 77 15.05 -18.82 -20.75
C GLN A 77 14.96 -19.63 -19.46
N LYS A 78 14.73 -19.00 -18.30
CA LYS A 78 14.68 -19.72 -17.02
C LYS A 78 13.30 -20.28 -16.72
N TRP A 79 12.24 -19.52 -17.05
CA TRP A 79 10.84 -19.92 -16.76
C TRP A 79 10.09 -20.46 -17.98
N ALA A 80 10.71 -20.50 -19.16
CA ALA A 80 10.12 -21.00 -20.40
C ALA A 80 8.76 -20.35 -20.72
N ASN A 81 8.67 -19.03 -20.56
CA ASN A 81 7.47 -18.20 -20.76
C ASN A 81 6.29 -18.53 -19.84
N ASN A 82 6.51 -19.30 -18.76
CA ASN A 82 5.48 -19.59 -17.78
C ASN A 82 5.62 -18.71 -16.53
N THR A 83 4.70 -17.77 -16.35
CA THR A 83 4.64 -16.85 -15.20
C THR A 83 3.61 -17.27 -14.14
N SER A 84 3.09 -18.50 -14.20
CA SER A 84 2.15 -19.02 -13.21
C SER A 84 2.79 -19.19 -11.83
N ALA A 85 2.20 -18.56 -10.82
CA ALA A 85 2.67 -18.63 -9.43
C ALA A 85 2.20 -19.89 -8.66
N PHE A 86 1.33 -20.71 -9.26
CA PHE A 86 0.63 -21.81 -8.57
C PHE A 86 1.12 -23.21 -8.98
N GLN A 87 2.05 -23.33 -9.93
CA GLN A 87 2.61 -24.61 -10.35
C GLN A 87 4.11 -24.65 -10.06
N ALA A 88 4.52 -25.54 -9.15
CA ALA A 88 5.94 -25.78 -8.91
C ALA A 88 6.55 -26.57 -10.08
N ARG A 89 7.69 -26.09 -10.58
CA ARG A 89 8.50 -26.70 -11.65
C ARG A 89 9.98 -26.63 -11.27
N PRO A 90 10.87 -27.40 -11.94
CA PRO A 90 12.31 -27.43 -11.61
C PRO A 90 12.96 -26.04 -11.49
N LEU A 91 12.55 -25.08 -12.34
CA LEU A 91 12.93 -23.67 -12.24
C LEU A 91 11.66 -22.81 -12.23
N SER A 92 11.21 -22.39 -11.05
CA SER A 92 10.00 -21.59 -10.90
C SER A 92 10.02 -20.75 -9.62
N LEU A 93 9.16 -19.73 -9.58
CA LEU A 93 8.83 -18.99 -8.37
C LEU A 93 7.38 -19.30 -7.99
N PHE A 94 7.18 -19.88 -6.82
CA PHE A 94 5.87 -20.37 -6.38
C PHE A 94 5.61 -20.02 -4.91
N LEU A 95 4.32 -19.99 -4.56
CA LEU A 95 3.90 -19.87 -3.17
C LEU A 95 3.86 -21.25 -2.50
N ARG A 96 4.50 -21.37 -1.34
CA ARG A 96 4.45 -22.59 -0.53
C ARG A 96 3.58 -22.34 0.71
N PRO A 97 2.57 -23.21 0.99
CA PRO A 97 1.83 -23.14 2.24
C PRO A 97 2.78 -23.24 3.44
N ARG A 98 2.54 -22.40 4.45
CA ARG A 98 3.25 -22.47 5.73
C ARG A 98 2.76 -23.73 6.46
N SER A 99 3.69 -24.52 7.03
CA SER A 99 3.34 -25.71 7.81
C SER A 99 2.42 -25.33 8.97
N ALA A 100 1.37 -26.12 9.21
CA ALA A 100 0.42 -25.92 10.32
C ALA A 100 1.07 -26.09 11.70
N LEU A 101 2.20 -26.81 11.77
CA LEU A 101 3.03 -26.96 12.98
C LEU A 101 3.91 -25.73 13.26
N ALA A 102 3.93 -24.74 12.37
CA ALA A 102 4.69 -23.52 12.58
C ALA A 102 4.03 -22.64 13.65
N SER A 103 4.85 -21.83 14.33
CA SER A 103 4.45 -20.82 15.31
C SER A 103 3.19 -20.03 14.92
N PRO A 104 2.43 -19.50 15.90
CA PRO A 104 1.15 -18.81 15.66
C PRO A 104 1.23 -17.82 14.49
N PRO A 105 0.13 -17.63 13.75
CA PRO A 105 0.10 -16.71 12.63
C PRO A 105 0.52 -15.31 13.13
N PRO A 106 1.45 -14.64 12.43
CA PRO A 106 1.90 -13.32 12.83
C PRO A 106 0.73 -12.33 12.73
N THR A 107 0.72 -11.32 13.61
CA THR A 107 -0.22 -10.21 13.50
C THR A 107 -0.01 -9.48 12.16
N VAL A 108 -1.08 -9.38 11.37
CA VAL A 108 -1.08 -8.66 10.11
C VAL A 108 -1.56 -7.24 10.34
N TYR A 109 -0.73 -6.27 10.01
CA TYR A 109 -1.06 -4.86 10.01
C TYR A 109 -1.43 -4.40 8.60
N ALA A 110 -2.26 -3.35 8.53
CA ALA A 110 -2.67 -2.77 7.26
C ALA A 110 -2.45 -1.25 7.26
N SER A 111 -2.01 -0.71 6.12
CA SER A 111 -1.82 0.73 5.91
C SER A 111 -2.32 1.18 4.54
N PRO A 112 -2.45 2.49 4.30
CA PRO A 112 -2.55 3.02 2.94
C PRO A 112 -1.40 2.55 2.05
N ARG A 113 -1.66 2.49 0.73
CA ARG A 113 -0.63 2.15 -0.27
C ARG A 113 0.42 3.25 -0.34
N ILE A 114 1.64 2.85 -0.69
CA ILE A 114 2.76 3.75 -0.92
C ILE A 114 2.70 4.26 -2.36
N GLY A 115 3.04 5.53 -2.58
CA GLY A 115 3.10 6.13 -3.92
C GLY A 115 1.75 6.58 -4.47
N LEU A 116 0.74 6.78 -3.60
CA LEU A 116 -0.51 7.43 -3.97
C LEU A 116 -0.55 8.85 -3.43
N ASP A 117 -0.97 9.78 -4.29
CA ASP A 117 -1.31 11.16 -3.94
C ASP A 117 -2.56 11.62 -4.71
N LEU A 118 -2.97 12.86 -4.47
CA LEU A 118 -4.12 13.50 -5.11
C LEU A 118 -3.69 14.50 -6.19
N SER A 119 -2.47 14.36 -6.72
CA SER A 119 -1.89 15.37 -7.60
C SER A 119 -2.39 15.32 -9.05
N HIS A 120 -3.10 14.26 -9.41
CA HIS A 120 -3.64 14.09 -10.76
C HIS A 120 -4.61 15.22 -11.11
N PRO A 121 -4.53 15.85 -12.30
CA PRO A 121 -5.31 17.05 -12.65
C PRO A 121 -6.82 16.88 -12.54
N GLY A 122 -7.35 15.69 -12.87
CA GLY A 122 -8.78 15.38 -12.73
C GLY A 122 -9.26 15.13 -11.29
N THR A 123 -8.38 15.21 -10.29
CA THR A 123 -8.79 14.99 -8.89
C THR A 123 -9.55 16.20 -8.37
N THR A 124 -10.71 15.98 -7.76
CA THR A 124 -11.47 17.03 -7.05
C THR A 124 -11.41 16.82 -5.54
N THR A 125 -11.89 17.81 -4.78
CA THR A 125 -12.02 17.71 -3.32
C THR A 125 -13.30 17.01 -2.86
N SER A 126 -14.08 16.46 -3.79
CA SER A 126 -15.33 15.76 -3.45
C SER A 126 -15.02 14.50 -2.60
N PRO A 127 -15.77 14.26 -1.51
CA PRO A 127 -15.58 13.08 -0.66
C PRO A 127 -15.79 11.77 -1.43
N ASP A 128 -16.65 11.79 -2.45
CA ASP A 128 -16.97 10.62 -3.29
C ASP A 128 -16.04 10.46 -4.49
N HIS A 129 -15.11 11.41 -4.69
CA HIS A 129 -14.17 11.32 -5.79
C HIS A 129 -13.30 10.05 -5.64
N PRO A 130 -13.16 9.18 -6.66
CA PRO A 130 -12.53 7.87 -6.51
C PRO A 130 -11.13 7.90 -5.89
N ARG A 131 -10.29 8.88 -6.26
CA ARG A 131 -8.95 9.05 -5.67
C ARG A 131 -9.00 9.45 -4.19
N VAL A 132 -9.97 10.27 -3.79
CA VAL A 132 -10.19 10.70 -2.40
C VAL A 132 -10.64 9.51 -1.56
N VAL A 133 -11.58 8.71 -2.09
CA VAL A 133 -12.05 7.47 -1.45
C VAL A 133 -10.94 6.42 -1.36
N PHE A 134 -10.13 6.28 -2.40
CA PHE A 134 -9.18 5.19 -2.54
C PHE A 134 -7.87 5.42 -1.75
N LEU A 135 -7.37 6.66 -1.72
CA LEU A 135 -6.09 6.98 -1.06
C LEU A 135 -6.00 6.49 0.40
N PRO A 136 -7.00 6.71 1.28
CA PRO A 136 -6.90 6.30 2.68
C PRO A 136 -7.16 4.81 2.94
N ARG A 137 -7.52 4.02 1.91
CA ARG A 137 -7.86 2.60 2.06
C ARG A 137 -6.64 1.77 2.46
N LEU A 138 -6.86 0.83 3.38
CA LEU A 138 -5.81 0.00 3.99
C LEU A 138 -5.41 -1.20 3.09
N TYR A 139 -4.99 -0.94 1.85
CA TYR A 139 -4.65 -1.98 0.86
C TYR A 139 -3.16 -2.40 0.84
N ARG A 140 -2.39 -2.03 1.86
CA ARG A 140 -1.02 -2.53 2.06
C ARG A 140 -0.98 -3.36 3.33
N TYR A 141 -0.66 -4.65 3.20
CA TYR A 141 -0.58 -5.61 4.31
C TYR A 141 0.87 -5.97 4.60
N PHE A 142 1.20 -6.10 5.88
CA PHE A 142 2.55 -6.44 6.32
C PHE A 142 2.57 -7.03 7.73
N THR A 143 3.64 -7.74 8.04
CA THR A 143 4.01 -8.20 9.37
C THR A 143 5.32 -7.52 9.78
N HIS A 144 5.67 -7.57 11.06
CA HIS A 144 6.91 -6.99 11.59
C HIS A 144 7.15 -5.52 11.21
N PRO A 145 6.28 -4.57 11.64
CA PRO A 145 6.39 -3.17 11.26
C PRO A 145 7.74 -2.53 11.63
N GLU A 146 8.38 -3.01 12.70
CA GLU A 146 9.70 -2.61 13.19
C GLU A 146 10.83 -2.84 12.17
N LEU A 147 10.65 -3.79 11.25
CA LEU A 147 11.63 -4.10 10.20
C LEU A 147 11.45 -3.25 8.94
N LEU A 148 10.35 -2.49 8.83
CA LEU A 148 10.00 -1.71 7.64
C LEU A 148 10.55 -0.28 7.72
N THR A 149 11.88 -0.18 7.77
CA THR A 149 12.61 1.07 7.98
C THR A 149 12.79 1.93 6.72
N ALA A 150 12.58 1.34 5.53
CA ALA A 150 12.74 1.97 4.24
C ALA A 150 11.46 2.71 3.77
N ASN A 151 11.19 2.70 2.47
CA ASN A 151 10.05 3.37 1.84
C ASN A 151 8.71 2.99 2.50
N GLY A 152 7.91 4.00 2.79
CA GLY A 152 6.57 3.81 3.34
C GLY A 152 6.47 3.80 4.86
N ARG A 153 7.54 4.18 5.57
CA ARG A 153 7.57 4.24 7.04
C ARG A 153 6.43 5.07 7.63
N THR A 154 6.06 6.17 6.97
CA THR A 154 4.95 7.03 7.40
C THR A 154 3.58 6.37 7.22
N GLN A 155 3.39 5.63 6.12
CA GLN A 155 2.21 4.80 5.86
C GLN A 155 2.11 3.69 6.91
N THR A 156 3.23 3.00 7.20
CA THR A 156 3.33 1.99 8.27
C THR A 156 2.89 2.58 9.61
N PHE A 157 3.47 3.73 9.99
CA PHE A 157 3.06 4.44 11.22
C PHE A 157 1.56 4.70 11.25
N LEU A 158 0.97 5.25 10.18
CA LEU A 158 -0.45 5.58 10.15
C LEU A 158 -1.33 4.33 10.28
N GLY A 159 -0.95 3.23 9.62
CA GLY A 159 -1.64 1.95 9.73
C GLY A 159 -1.61 1.38 11.16
N VAL A 160 -0.45 1.42 11.80
CA VAL A 160 -0.28 0.98 13.20
C VAL A 160 -1.06 1.89 14.14
N LEU A 161 -0.97 3.21 14.00
CA LEU A 161 -1.74 4.17 14.80
C LEU A 161 -3.24 3.88 14.74
N ARG A 162 -3.78 3.67 13.54
CA ARG A 162 -5.20 3.31 13.34
C ARG A 162 -5.54 1.97 14.00
N THR A 163 -4.66 0.97 13.87
CA THR A 163 -4.85 -0.35 14.48
C THR A 163 -4.86 -0.28 16.00
N CYS A 164 -3.91 0.43 16.63
CA CYS A 164 -3.89 0.60 18.08
C CYS A 164 -5.17 1.29 18.57
N ARG A 165 -5.61 2.36 17.90
CA ARG A 165 -6.84 3.09 18.27
C ARG A 165 -8.12 2.27 18.11
N SER A 166 -8.13 1.25 17.24
CA SER A 166 -9.28 0.35 17.09
C SER A 166 -9.23 -0.88 18.00
N THR A 167 -8.06 -1.19 18.58
CA THR A 167 -7.83 -2.42 19.35
C THR A 167 -7.26 -2.13 20.75
N THR A 168 -5.94 -2.20 20.91
CA THR A 168 -5.23 -2.17 22.21
C THR A 168 -5.34 -0.85 22.98
N CYS A 169 -5.64 0.24 22.27
CA CYS A 169 -5.78 1.60 22.78
C CYS A 169 -7.15 2.20 22.39
N LYS A 170 -8.20 1.38 22.35
CA LYS A 170 -9.55 1.83 22.01
C LYS A 170 -10.01 2.97 22.93
N GLY A 171 -10.54 4.04 22.32
CA GLY A 171 -11.03 5.22 23.03
C GLY A 171 -9.95 6.22 23.47
N GLN A 172 -8.66 5.92 23.24
CA GLN A 172 -7.59 6.86 23.56
C GLN A 172 -7.47 7.97 22.51
N ASP A 173 -7.22 9.19 22.99
CA ASP A 173 -6.91 10.34 22.13
C ASP A 173 -5.50 10.23 21.52
N LEU A 174 -5.29 10.95 20.42
CA LEU A 174 -4.00 11.08 19.75
C LEU A 174 -2.88 11.58 20.70
N GLY A 175 -3.23 12.38 21.73
CA GLY A 175 -2.29 12.87 22.73
C GLY A 175 -1.90 11.86 23.82
N ASP A 176 -2.53 10.68 23.89
CA ASP A 176 -2.38 9.73 24.99
C ASP A 176 -0.99 9.05 25.03
N VAL A 177 -0.38 9.01 26.22
CA VAL A 177 0.97 8.45 26.43
C VAL A 177 1.02 6.95 26.14
N ARG A 178 0.00 6.19 26.51
CA ARG A 178 -0.09 4.75 26.28
C ARG A 178 -0.19 4.46 24.79
N LEU A 179 -0.99 5.23 24.04
CA LEU A 179 -1.06 5.12 22.58
C LEU A 179 0.31 5.36 21.95
N ARG A 180 1.02 6.42 22.36
CA ARG A 180 2.39 6.71 21.86
C ARG A 180 3.34 5.55 22.11
N LYS A 181 3.39 5.06 23.35
CA LYS A 181 4.28 3.95 23.74
C LYS A 181 3.99 2.68 22.93
N GLU A 182 2.71 2.38 22.71
CA GLU A 182 2.32 1.19 21.94
C GLU A 182 2.70 1.31 20.45
N VAL A 183 2.49 2.48 19.85
CA VAL A 183 2.92 2.74 18.47
C VAL A 183 4.44 2.65 18.34
N MET A 184 5.21 3.19 19.29
CA MET A 184 6.67 3.08 19.31
C MET A 184 7.12 1.62 19.41
N ARG A 185 6.52 0.85 20.34
CA ARG A 185 6.82 -0.57 20.55
C ARG A 185 6.61 -1.39 19.27
N ILE A 186 5.53 -1.15 18.53
CA ILE A 186 5.19 -1.91 17.32
C ILE A 186 6.03 -1.46 16.12
N THR A 187 6.27 -0.16 15.97
CA THR A 187 6.93 0.40 14.77
C THR A 187 8.45 0.49 14.88
N GLY A 188 9.01 0.36 16.08
CA GLY A 188 10.43 0.65 16.34
C GLY A 188 10.81 2.12 16.12
N LEU A 189 9.84 3.04 16.05
CA LEU A 189 10.10 4.47 15.96
C LEU A 189 10.48 5.03 17.33
N ASN A 190 11.40 6.01 17.34
CA ASN A 190 11.71 6.77 18.55
C ASN A 190 10.60 7.76 18.90
N GLU A 191 10.61 8.23 20.14
CA GLU A 191 9.56 9.10 20.69
C GLU A 191 9.43 10.42 19.92
N ALA A 192 10.54 11.10 19.64
CA ALA A 192 10.53 12.35 18.89
C ALA A 192 9.86 12.21 17.52
N THR A 193 10.10 11.10 16.81
CA THR A 193 9.48 10.85 15.52
C THR A 193 7.99 10.55 15.65
N VAL A 194 7.59 9.72 16.61
CA VAL A 194 6.17 9.40 16.86
C VAL A 194 5.40 10.65 17.24
N SER A 195 5.91 11.46 18.17
CA SER A 195 5.27 12.71 18.60
C SER A 195 5.07 13.66 17.43
N ARG A 196 6.11 13.90 16.61
CA ARG A 196 6.01 14.74 15.41
C ARG A 196 5.04 14.19 14.37
N TYR A 197 4.97 12.86 14.20
CA TYR A 197 4.05 12.26 13.26
C TYR A 197 2.60 12.39 13.73
N ILE A 198 2.33 12.15 15.02
CA ILE A 198 1.02 12.37 15.63
C ILE A 198 0.61 13.83 15.48
N GLU A 199 1.50 14.78 15.76
CA GLU A 199 1.22 16.21 15.65
C GLU A 199 0.82 16.60 14.21
N ASN A 200 1.57 16.13 13.20
CA ASN A 200 1.23 16.41 11.81
C ASN A 200 -0.11 15.79 11.39
N TYR A 201 -0.40 14.56 11.83
CA TYR A 201 -1.68 13.92 11.56
C TYR A 201 -2.83 14.68 12.24
N LYS A 202 -2.67 14.99 13.52
CA LYS A 202 -3.63 15.75 14.33
C LYS A 202 -3.90 17.13 13.72
N GLY A 203 -2.87 17.86 13.29
CA GLY A 203 -3.05 19.15 12.61
C GLY A 203 -3.91 19.05 11.35
N GLY A 204 -3.76 17.95 10.59
CA GLY A 204 -4.63 17.63 9.46
C GLY A 204 -6.08 17.35 9.86
N VAL A 205 -6.30 16.58 10.94
CA VAL A 205 -7.64 16.29 11.47
C VAL A 205 -8.32 17.57 11.98
N ASP A 206 -7.61 18.36 12.78
CA ASP A 206 -8.16 19.50 13.49
C ASP A 206 -8.43 20.70 12.55
N SER A 207 -7.66 20.87 11.48
CA SER A 207 -7.72 22.09 10.63
C SER A 207 -7.43 21.89 9.14
N GLY A 208 -7.09 20.68 8.71
CA GLY A 208 -6.61 20.41 7.36
C GLY A 208 -7.69 20.61 6.29
N ARG A 209 -7.30 21.22 5.17
CA ARG A 209 -8.17 21.41 3.99
C ARG A 209 -7.65 20.57 2.83
N LEU A 210 -8.49 19.70 2.29
CA LEU A 210 -8.09 18.77 1.22
C LEU A 210 -7.58 19.50 -0.04
N LYS A 211 -8.11 20.70 -0.33
CA LYS A 211 -7.73 21.54 -1.46
C LYS A 211 -6.21 21.79 -1.55
N ALA A 212 -5.51 21.88 -0.41
CA ALA A 212 -4.07 22.09 -0.36
C ALA A 212 -3.24 20.91 -0.90
N PHE A 213 -3.86 19.74 -1.10
CA PHE A 213 -3.20 18.52 -1.52
C PHE A 213 -3.71 17.99 -2.87
N VAL A 214 -4.61 18.69 -3.53
CA VAL A 214 -5.23 18.27 -4.78
C VAL A 214 -4.58 18.97 -5.97
N GLY A 215 -4.39 18.23 -7.07
CA GLY A 215 -3.77 18.74 -8.29
C GLY A 215 -2.27 19.04 -8.11
N VAL A 216 -1.73 19.95 -8.91
CA VAL A 216 -0.29 20.24 -8.95
C VAL A 216 0.33 20.60 -7.59
N GLN A 217 -0.44 21.23 -6.70
CA GLN A 217 -0.02 21.61 -5.34
C GLN A 217 0.22 20.39 -4.44
N GLY A 218 -0.47 19.28 -4.71
CA GLY A 218 -0.33 18.02 -3.97
C GLY A 218 0.80 17.12 -4.43
N LYS A 219 1.53 17.50 -5.48
CA LYS A 219 2.60 16.67 -6.04
C LYS A 219 3.70 16.44 -5.00
N GLY A 220 4.03 15.18 -4.74
CA GLY A 220 5.03 14.81 -3.73
C GLY A 220 4.51 14.87 -2.29
N ALA A 221 3.22 15.14 -2.05
CA ALA A 221 2.65 15.05 -0.71
C ALA A 221 2.86 13.66 -0.08
N SER A 222 2.90 12.61 -0.89
CA SER A 222 3.08 11.22 -0.46
C SER A 222 4.51 10.82 -0.08
N SER A 223 5.52 11.61 -0.45
CA SER A 223 6.94 11.34 -0.18
C SER A 223 7.47 12.07 1.06
N SER A 224 6.79 13.12 1.52
CA SER A 224 7.15 13.89 2.71
C SER A 224 6.32 13.47 3.92
N PRO A 225 6.92 12.99 5.04
CA PRO A 225 6.15 12.55 6.19
C PRO A 225 5.20 13.62 6.79
N PRO A 226 5.63 14.88 7.01
CA PRO A 226 4.74 15.92 7.51
C PRO A 226 3.56 16.19 6.57
N THR A 227 3.83 16.36 5.28
CA THR A 227 2.81 16.68 4.26
C THR A 227 1.82 15.53 4.09
N TYR A 228 2.33 14.30 4.01
CA TYR A 228 1.50 13.10 3.92
C TYR A 228 0.58 12.98 5.13
N LEU A 229 1.10 13.12 6.35
CA LEU A 229 0.28 12.96 7.56
C LEU A 229 -0.78 14.05 7.68
N ARG A 230 -0.47 15.30 7.32
CA ARG A 230 -1.47 16.37 7.26
C ARG A 230 -2.55 16.10 6.21
N MET A 231 -2.17 15.62 5.02
CA MET A 231 -3.13 15.20 3.98
C MET A 231 -4.04 14.07 4.47
N MET A 232 -3.46 13.06 5.12
CA MET A 232 -4.21 11.93 5.68
C MET A 232 -5.15 12.36 6.80
N GLY A 233 -4.74 13.30 7.64
CA GLY A 233 -5.61 13.90 8.65
C GLY A 233 -6.76 14.70 8.03
N ALA A 234 -6.50 15.48 6.98
CA ALA A 234 -7.53 16.24 6.26
C ALA A 234 -8.55 15.30 5.58
N LEU A 235 -8.11 14.15 5.07
CA LEU A 235 -9.00 13.11 4.54
C LEU A 235 -9.86 12.47 5.63
N GLU A 236 -9.29 12.22 6.81
CA GLU A 236 -10.06 11.71 7.95
C GLU A 236 -11.13 12.71 8.38
N ARG A 237 -10.76 13.99 8.48
CA ARG A 237 -11.69 15.09 8.77
C ARG A 237 -12.84 15.13 7.75
N LEU A 238 -12.53 15.15 6.46
CA LEU A 238 -13.54 15.16 5.40
C LEU A 238 -14.51 13.97 5.51
N ARG A 239 -14.00 12.79 5.89
CA ARG A 239 -14.83 11.60 6.11
C ARG A 239 -15.77 11.77 7.31
N LEU A 240 -15.28 12.38 8.40
CA LEU A 240 -16.08 12.63 9.61
C LEU A 240 -17.14 13.72 9.39
N GLU A 241 -16.84 14.73 8.56
CA GLU A 241 -17.80 15.80 8.20
C GLU A 241 -18.91 15.34 7.24
N ALA A 242 -18.69 14.23 6.51
CA ALA A 242 -19.65 13.64 5.58
C ALA A 242 -20.56 12.56 6.20
N GLN A 243 -20.39 12.26 7.50
CA GLN A 243 -21.21 11.31 8.28
C GLN A 243 -22.22 12.06 9.14
#